data_AF-A0A2V7EG58-F1
#
_entry.id   AF-A0A2V7EG58-F1
#
_cell.length_a   1.000
_cell.length_b   1.000
_cell.length_c   1.000
_cell.angle_alpha   90.00
_cell.angle_beta   90.00
_cell.angle_gamma   90.00
#
_symmetry.space_group_name_H-M   'P 1'
#
loop_
_entity.id
_entity.type
_entity.pdbx_description
1 polymer ?
#
loop_
_entity_poly.entity_id
_entity_poly.type
_entity_poly.pdbx_seq_one_letter_code
_entity_poly.pdbx_strand_id
1 'polypeptide(L)'
;MSGAIQKKPFTAAEGRHFGLAVGAVLLAVAFASALRNRSFVFVAVLGGLGALLLLAGLLIPGRLGPFYRGWMAIAAVLSRVTTPVILAVMYFLMITPMALLRRAFGGNPLVARDSGNGFWVIRGSPRSRSMWRQF
;
A
#
# COMPACT_ATOMS: atom_id res chain seq x y z
N MET A 1 21.97 10.53 21.30
CA MET A 1 20.56 10.76 21.72
C MET A 1 19.70 9.70 21.08
N SER A 2 19.40 8.64 21.83
CA SER A 2 18.67 7.45 21.35
C SER A 2 17.18 7.80 21.25
N GLY A 3 16.65 7.89 20.03
CA GLY A 3 15.23 8.06 19.78
C GLY A 3 14.51 6.77 20.19
N ALA A 4 14.01 6.75 21.44
CA ALA A 4 13.16 5.68 21.92
C ALA A 4 11.99 5.51 20.95
N ILE A 5 11.97 4.40 20.22
CA ILE A 5 10.85 4.03 19.36
C ILE A 5 9.65 3.86 20.28
N GLN A 6 8.82 4.89 20.38
CA GLN A 6 7.55 4.85 21.08
C GLN A 6 6.72 3.73 20.45
N LYS A 7 6.69 2.56 21.11
CA LYS A 7 5.72 1.52 20.79
C LYS A 7 4.35 2.07 21.18
N LYS A 8 3.64 2.62 20.20
CA LYS A 8 2.28 3.10 20.36
C LYS A 8 1.46 1.99 21.03
N PRO A 9 0.83 2.24 22.20
CA PRO A 9 0.08 1.21 22.88
C PRO A 9 -1.11 0.78 22.03
N PHE A 10 -1.39 -0.52 22.05
CA PHE A 10 -2.52 -1.09 21.32
C PHE A 10 -3.81 -0.41 21.81
N THR A 11 -4.57 0.19 20.89
CA THR A 11 -5.79 0.92 21.25
C THR A 11 -6.99 0.01 21.03
N ALA A 12 -7.95 -0.02 21.96
CA ALA A 12 -9.15 -0.85 21.85
C ALA A 12 -9.94 -0.63 20.53
N ALA A 13 -9.84 0.57 19.94
CA ALA A 13 -10.40 0.87 18.63
C ALA A 13 -9.82 -0.03 17.52
N GLU A 14 -8.51 -0.34 17.55
CA GLU A 14 -7.85 -1.17 16.54
C GLU A 14 -8.38 -2.62 16.56
N GLY A 15 -8.60 -3.17 17.76
CA GLY A 15 -9.23 -4.49 17.95
C GLY A 15 -10.68 -4.53 17.46
N ARG A 16 -11.43 -3.45 17.66
CA ARG A 16 -12.81 -3.32 17.18
C ARG A 16 -12.89 -3.25 15.66
N HIS A 17 -12.06 -2.41 15.02
CA HIS A 17 -12.01 -2.32 13.56
C HIS A 17 -11.63 -3.65 12.92
N PHE A 18 -10.65 -4.37 13.51
CA PHE A 18 -10.26 -5.68 13.05
C PHE A 18 -11.39 -6.71 13.15
N GLY A 19 -12.01 -6.86 14.34
CA GLY A 19 -13.09 -7.83 14.55
C GLY A 19 -14.30 -7.55 13.67
N LEU A 20 -14.68 -6.28 13.49
CA LEU A 20 -15.77 -5.88 12.61
C LEU A 20 -15.42 -6.13 11.14
N ALA A 21 -14.24 -5.75 10.66
CA ALA A 21 -13.85 -5.92 9.27
C ALA A 21 -13.73 -7.40 8.89
N VAL A 22 -13.00 -8.21 9.67
CA VAL A 22 -12.79 -9.62 9.38
C VAL A 22 -14.09 -10.42 9.56
N GLY A 23 -14.84 -10.17 10.64
CA GLY A 23 -16.10 -10.86 10.86
C GLY A 23 -17.15 -10.51 9.80
N ALA A 24 -17.22 -9.26 9.33
CA ALA A 24 -18.10 -8.86 8.22
C ALA A 24 -17.71 -9.55 6.90
N VAL A 25 -16.41 -9.61 6.58
CA VAL A 25 -15.93 -10.32 5.38
C VAL A 25 -16.25 -11.81 5.47
N LEU A 26 -16.02 -12.46 6.60
CA LEU A 26 -16.34 -13.89 6.78
C LEU A 26 -17.84 -14.15 6.65
N LEU A 27 -18.70 -13.30 7.22
CA LEU A 27 -20.15 -13.41 7.03
C LEU A 27 -20.55 -13.20 5.57
N ALA A 28 -19.95 -12.23 4.87
CA ALA A 28 -20.22 -11.99 3.46
C ALA A 28 -19.82 -13.20 2.60
N VAL A 29 -18.68 -13.83 2.89
CA VAL A 29 -18.22 -15.05 2.20
C VAL A 29 -19.10 -16.26 2.54
N ALA A 30 -19.53 -16.40 3.80
CA ALA A 30 -20.47 -17.43 4.22
C ALA A 30 -21.81 -17.29 3.48
N PHE A 31 -22.33 -16.06 3.42
CA PHE A 31 -23.56 -15.74 2.70
C PHE A 31 -23.44 -15.99 1.20
N ALA A 32 -22.35 -15.54 0.56
CA ALA A 32 -22.08 -15.82 -0.85
C ALA A 32 -21.89 -17.32 -1.14
N SER A 33 -21.29 -18.08 -0.23
CA SER A 33 -21.16 -19.53 -0.35
C SER A 33 -22.49 -20.26 -0.17
N ALA A 34 -23.37 -19.77 0.71
CA ALA A 34 -24.72 -20.29 0.88
C ALA A 34 -25.53 -20.15 -0.42
N LEU A 35 -25.42 -19.00 -1.10
CA LEU A 35 -26.05 -18.77 -2.40
C LEU A 35 -25.53 -19.68 -3.52
N ARG A 36 -24.30 -20.21 -3.39
CA ARG A 36 -23.69 -21.14 -4.35
C ARG A 36 -23.91 -22.63 -4.04
N ASN A 37 -24.79 -22.97 -3.08
CA ASN A 37 -25.02 -24.36 -2.63
C ASN A 37 -23.72 -25.13 -2.33
N ARG A 38 -22.71 -24.43 -1.79
CA ARG A 38 -21.51 -25.09 -1.25
C ARG A 38 -21.88 -25.85 0.02
N SER A 39 -21.07 -26.85 0.38
CA SER A 39 -21.30 -27.73 1.53
C SER A 39 -21.79 -26.96 2.76
N PHE A 40 -22.90 -27.41 3.36
CA PHE A 40 -23.51 -26.80 4.53
C PHE A 40 -22.50 -26.63 5.69
N VAL A 41 -21.61 -27.59 5.86
CA VAL A 41 -20.53 -27.54 6.86
C VAL A 41 -19.61 -26.34 6.64
N PHE A 42 -19.26 -26.03 5.39
CA PHE A 42 -18.38 -24.91 5.06
C PHE A 42 -19.04 -23.56 5.39
N VAL A 43 -20.32 -23.41 5.07
CA VAL A 43 -21.10 -22.21 5.37
C VAL A 43 -21.29 -22.03 6.88
N ALA A 44 -21.63 -23.10 7.61
CA ALA A 44 -21.84 -23.06 9.05
C ALA A 44 -20.55 -22.71 9.81
N VAL A 45 -19.41 -23.28 9.40
CA VAL A 45 -18.11 -22.97 10.03
C VAL A 45 -17.71 -21.53 9.76
N LEU A 46 -17.75 -21.05 8.50
CA LEU A 46 -17.39 -19.66 8.18
C LEU A 46 -18.34 -18.65 8.83
N GLY A 47 -19.65 -18.93 8.80
CA GLY A 47 -20.67 -18.08 9.38
C GLY A 47 -20.54 -18.01 10.91
N GLY A 48 -20.32 -19.14 11.57
CA GLY A 48 -20.07 -19.22 13.01
C GLY A 48 -18.81 -18.46 13.42
N LEU A 49 -17.71 -18.64 12.68
CA LEU A 49 -16.46 -17.92 12.94
C LEU A 49 -16.63 -16.40 12.73
N GLY A 50 -17.33 -16.00 11.67
CA GLY A 50 -17.62 -14.60 11.36
C GLY A 50 -18.48 -13.92 12.43
N ALA A 51 -19.56 -14.59 12.85
CA ALA A 51 -20.43 -14.11 13.93
C ALA A 51 -19.68 -14.01 15.27
N LEU A 52 -18.86 -15.02 15.59
CA LEU A 52 -18.03 -15.02 16.79
C LEU A 52 -17.03 -13.85 16.78
N LEU A 53 -16.35 -13.60 15.66
CA LEU A 53 -15.41 -12.47 15.54
C LEU A 53 -16.12 -11.11 15.60
N LEU A 54 -17.31 -10.97 14.99
CA LEU A 54 -18.11 -9.76 15.07
C LEU A 54 -18.53 -9.47 16.51
N LEU A 55 -19.05 -10.48 17.22
CA LEU A 55 -19.44 -10.36 18.62
C LEU A 55 -18.24 -10.10 19.53
N ALA A 56 -17.11 -10.79 19.32
CA ALA A 56 -15.89 -10.57 20.08
C ALA A 56 -15.30 -9.17 19.86
N GLY A 57 -15.35 -8.66 18.62
CA GLY A 57 -14.94 -7.30 18.28
C GLY A 57 -15.82 -6.22 18.91
N LEU A 58 -17.10 -6.53 19.17
CA LEU A 58 -18.06 -5.62 19.78
C LEU A 58 -18.03 -5.65 21.31
N LEU A 59 -17.89 -6.84 21.90
CA LEU A 59 -18.00 -7.07 23.35
C LEU A 59 -16.65 -6.97 24.08
N ILE A 60 -15.55 -7.42 23.46
CA ILE A 60 -14.24 -7.49 24.13
C ILE A 60 -13.10 -7.07 23.21
N PRO A 61 -13.10 -5.83 22.66
CA PRO A 61 -12.07 -5.37 21.75
C PRO A 61 -10.66 -5.35 22.38
N GLY A 62 -10.56 -5.20 23.70
CA GLY A 62 -9.28 -5.15 24.42
C GLY A 62 -8.51 -6.48 24.47
N ARG A 63 -9.19 -7.64 24.35
CA ARG A 63 -8.52 -8.96 24.38
C ARG A 63 -8.04 -9.44 23.01
N LEU A 64 -8.46 -8.80 21.92
CA LEU A 64 -7.98 -9.13 20.56
C LEU A 64 -6.57 -8.59 20.25
N GLY A 65 -5.94 -7.86 21.18
CA GLY A 65 -4.61 -7.25 20.97
C GLY A 65 -3.50 -8.18 20.45
N PRO A 66 -3.23 -9.35 21.05
CA PRO A 66 -2.19 -10.25 20.55
C PRO A 66 -2.53 -10.83 19.16
N PHE A 67 -3.80 -11.16 18.92
CA PHE A 67 -4.23 -11.71 17.62
C PHE A 67 -4.14 -10.67 16.50
N TYR A 68 -4.58 -9.43 16.76
CA TYR A 68 -4.41 -8.32 15.83
C TYR A 68 -2.95 -8.09 15.48
N ARG A 69 -2.03 -8.13 16.46
CA ARG A 69 -0.60 -7.93 16.20
C ARG A 69 -0.02 -9.02 15.29
N GLY A 70 -0.39 -10.28 15.51
CA GLY A 70 -0.01 -11.39 14.63
C GLY A 70 -0.53 -11.20 13.21
N TRP A 71 -1.80 -10.83 13.07
CA TRP A 71 -2.42 -10.53 11.78
C TRP A 71 -1.73 -9.36 11.05
N MET A 72 -1.43 -8.27 11.77
CA MET A 72 -0.74 -7.12 11.20
C MET A 72 0.69 -7.45 10.77
N ALA A 73 1.38 -8.36 11.45
CA ALA A 73 2.69 -8.85 11.01
C ALA A 73 2.58 -9.60 9.67
N ILE A 74 1.56 -10.45 9.50
CA ILE A 74 1.27 -11.13 8.23
C ILE A 74 0.95 -10.10 7.14
N ALA A 75 0.09 -9.13 7.44
CA ALA A 75 -0.25 -8.05 6.51
C ALA A 75 0.99 -7.25 6.08
N ALA A 76 1.93 -7.00 7.01
CA ALA A 76 3.19 -6.32 6.69
C ALA A 76 4.08 -7.15 5.77
N VAL A 77 4.18 -8.46 5.97
CA VAL A 77 4.94 -9.36 5.07
C VAL A 77 4.29 -9.41 3.69
N LEU A 78 2.96 -9.50 3.63
CA LEU A 78 2.22 -9.47 2.37
C LEU A 78 2.39 -8.13 1.64
N SER A 79 2.41 -7.02 2.39
CA SER A 79 2.65 -5.68 1.86
C SER A 79 4.02 -5.55 1.17
N ARG A 80 5.06 -6.25 1.69
CA ARG A 80 6.38 -6.28 1.04
C ARG A 80 6.38 -6.90 -0.34
N VAL A 81 5.42 -7.79 -0.64
CA VAL A 81 5.28 -8.41 -1.96
C VAL A 81 4.30 -7.63 -2.83
N THR A 82 3.14 -7.26 -2.29
CA THR A 82 2.09 -6.57 -3.03
C THR A 82 2.53 -5.17 -3.48
N THR A 83 3.24 -4.41 -2.65
CA THR A 83 3.72 -3.07 -3.01
C THR A 83 4.61 -3.08 -4.26
N PRO A 84 5.73 -3.83 -4.32
CA PRO A 84 6.54 -3.87 -5.52
C PRO A 84 5.81 -4.50 -6.72
N VAL A 85 4.89 -5.46 -6.49
CA VAL A 85 4.08 -6.03 -7.59
C VAL A 85 3.17 -4.97 -8.20
N ILE A 86 2.44 -4.19 -7.40
CA ILE A 86 1.59 -3.10 -7.89
C ILE A 86 2.44 -2.08 -8.65
N LEU A 87 3.59 -1.68 -8.09
CA LEU A 87 4.51 -0.75 -8.76
C LEU A 87 5.03 -1.31 -10.08
N ALA A 88 5.40 -2.60 -10.13
CA ALA A 88 5.83 -3.26 -11.34
C ALA A 88 4.71 -3.28 -12.39
N VAL A 89 3.49 -3.65 -12.00
CA VAL A 89 2.32 -3.62 -12.89
C VAL A 89 2.10 -2.21 -13.44
N MET A 90 2.08 -1.18 -12.58
CA MET A 90 1.93 0.21 -13.04
C MET A 90 3.06 0.63 -13.99
N TYR A 91 4.30 0.25 -13.70
CA TYR A 91 5.44 0.56 -14.53
C TYR A 91 5.32 -0.11 -15.91
N PHE A 92 5.00 -1.39 -15.97
CA PHE A 92 4.91 -2.14 -17.22
C PHE A 92 3.65 -1.84 -18.02
N LEU A 93 2.54 -1.48 -17.36
CA LEU A 93 1.25 -1.29 -18.00
C LEU A 93 0.96 0.17 -18.37
N MET A 94 1.54 1.13 -17.65
CA MET A 94 1.33 2.56 -17.94
C MET A 94 2.62 3.24 -18.42
N ILE A 95 3.68 3.19 -17.61
CA ILE A 95 4.90 3.98 -17.87
C ILE A 95 5.65 3.45 -19.10
N THR A 96 5.83 2.14 -19.18
CA THR A 96 6.57 1.46 -20.25
C THR A 96 5.92 1.63 -21.62
N PRO A 97 4.61 1.38 -21.82
CA PRO A 97 3.98 1.61 -23.12
C PRO A 97 3.99 3.09 -23.49
N MET A 98 3.79 4.00 -22.54
CA MET A 98 3.90 5.43 -22.82
C MET A 98 5.32 5.83 -23.24
N ALA A 99 6.34 5.19 -22.66
CA ALA A 99 7.74 5.36 -23.05
C ALA A 99 8.09 4.74 -24.42
N LEU A 100 7.43 3.64 -24.79
CA LEU A 100 7.54 3.03 -26.11
C LEU A 100 6.84 3.88 -27.18
N LEU A 101 5.62 4.35 -26.90
CA LEU A 101 4.86 5.22 -27.80
C LEU A 101 5.65 6.49 -28.11
N ARG A 102 6.11 7.23 -27.09
CA ARG A 102 6.93 8.45 -27.32
C ARG A 102 8.18 8.15 -28.16
N ARG A 103 8.83 6.99 -27.96
CA ARG A 103 10.03 6.60 -28.70
C ARG A 103 9.69 6.28 -30.17
N ALA A 104 8.58 5.59 -30.40
CA ALA A 104 8.08 5.30 -31.75
C ALA A 104 7.69 6.58 -32.51
N PHE A 105 7.13 7.57 -31.82
CA PHE A 105 6.78 8.88 -32.40
C PHE A 105 7.93 9.89 -32.42
N GLY A 106 9.18 9.46 -32.21
CA GLY A 106 10.37 10.32 -32.32
C GLY A 106 10.58 11.32 -31.16
N GLY A 107 9.80 11.22 -30.09
CA GLY A 107 9.96 12.02 -28.88
C GLY A 107 11.15 11.55 -28.05
N ASN A 108 12.37 11.90 -28.48
CA ASN A 108 13.58 11.66 -27.71
C ASN A 108 13.80 12.81 -26.69
N PRO A 109 13.59 12.59 -25.38
CA PRO A 109 13.87 13.60 -24.36
C PRO A 109 15.37 13.81 -24.12
N LEU A 110 16.19 12.81 -24.47
CA LEU A 110 17.63 12.89 -24.38
C LEU A 110 18.10 13.51 -25.68
N VAL A 111 18.39 14.81 -25.66
CA VAL A 111 19.18 15.43 -26.73
C VAL A 111 20.51 14.67 -26.75
N ALA A 112 20.64 13.69 -27.64
CA ALA A 112 21.91 13.05 -27.93
C ALA A 112 22.75 14.12 -28.64
N ARG A 113 23.45 14.95 -27.86
CA ARG A 113 24.43 15.87 -28.42
C ARG A 113 25.69 15.06 -28.68
N ASP A 114 26.10 15.09 -29.94
CA ASP A 114 27.18 14.32 -30.50
C ASP A 114 28.45 14.31 -29.65
N SER A 115 29.02 13.12 -29.58
CA SER A 115 30.34 12.79 -29.10
C SER A 115 31.39 13.74 -29.69
N GLY A 116 31.87 14.70 -28.91
CA GLY A 116 33.01 15.50 -29.35
C GLY A 116 33.49 16.58 -28.39
N ASN A 117 32.60 17.24 -27.65
CA ASN A 117 33.05 18.37 -26.81
C ASN A 117 32.18 18.59 -25.57
N GLY A 118 32.52 17.92 -24.47
CA GLY A 118 32.17 18.23 -23.07
C GLY A 118 30.69 18.34 -22.66
N PHE A 119 30.34 17.80 -21.49
CA PHE A 119 29.02 17.96 -20.85
C PHE A 119 28.74 19.40 -20.33
N TRP A 120 29.63 20.35 -20.58
CA TRP A 120 29.53 21.71 -20.03
C TRP A 120 28.50 22.53 -20.81
N VAL A 121 27.34 22.73 -20.19
CA VAL A 121 26.38 23.74 -20.64
C VAL A 121 26.94 25.11 -20.25
N ILE A 122 27.43 25.86 -21.23
CA ILE A 122 27.80 27.27 -21.05
C ILE A 122 26.54 28.01 -20.63
N ARG A 123 26.43 28.32 -19.33
CA ARG A 123 25.39 29.22 -18.82
C ARG A 123 25.76 30.61 -19.32
N GLY A 124 24.92 31.18 -20.20
CA GLY A 124 25.05 32.56 -20.65
C GLY A 124 25.18 33.51 -19.46
N SER A 125 25.95 34.59 -19.65
CA SER A 125 26.39 35.57 -18.65
C SER A 125 25.54 35.63 -17.38
N PRO A 126 26.12 35.55 -16.17
CA PRO A 126 25.37 35.69 -14.93
C PRO A 126 24.54 36.97 -15.02
N ARG A 127 23.21 36.82 -15.09
CA ARG A 127 22.32 37.97 -14.96
C ARG A 127 22.54 38.46 -13.55
N SER A 128 23.33 39.53 -13.41
CA SER A 128 23.63 40.19 -12.15
C SER A 128 22.32 40.52 -11.45
N ARG A 129 21.87 39.62 -10.57
CA ARG A 129 20.90 39.95 -9.54
C ARG A 129 21.73 40.48 -8.40
N SER A 130 21.73 41.81 -8.27
CA SER A 130 22.30 42.54 -7.16
C SER A 130 21.94 41.87 -5.83
N MET A 131 22.90 41.17 -5.22
CA MET A 131 22.80 40.54 -3.90
C MET A 131 22.94 41.56 -2.76
N TRP A 132 22.50 42.81 -2.98
CA TRP A 132 22.73 43.93 -2.07
C TRP A 132 21.54 44.23 -1.14
N ARG A 133 20.58 43.29 -1.00
CA ARG A 133 19.39 43.43 -0.14
C ARG A 133 19.01 42.15 0.59
N GLN A 134 20.00 41.44 1.14
CA GLN A 134 19.77 40.22 1.93
C GLN A 134 20.11 40.37 3.43
N PHE A 135 20.54 41.56 3.85
CA PHE A 135 20.70 41.94 5.26
C PHE A 135 20.02 43.26 5.50
#